data_AF-A0A832CDJ3-F1
#
_entry.id   AF-A0A832CDJ3-F1
#
_cell.length_a   1.000
_cell.length_b   1.000
_cell.length_c   1.000
_cell.angle_alpha   90.00
_cell.angle_beta   90.00
_cell.angle_gamma   90.00
#
_symmetry.space_group_name_H-M   'P 1'
#
loop_
_entity.id
_entity.type
_entity.pdbx_description
1 polymer ?
#
loop_
_entity_poly.entity_id
_entity_poly.type
_entity_poly.pdbx_seq_one_letter_code
_entity_poly.pdbx_strand_id
1 'polypeptide(L)'
;MPEIEEVKKELEFWDPLDRVLLLSIGPNPASHTEIQKRAVVISSILGIDLDVEPYEYGLYSETITEKLSDERNSVFFVKKGRFYELTEKGKMAWKILTEKLDREILEFIDALYKMDRNELLVLVYHLFPSSFTKSKIGKKILAAINKYKNRGFVKVRREGDKVILEV
;
A
#
# COMPACT_ATOMS: atom_id res chain seq x y z
N MET A 1 5.23 -28.32 -9.34
CA MET A 1 5.45 -27.48 -10.53
C MET A 1 6.76 -26.73 -10.34
N PRO A 2 7.74 -26.87 -11.23
CA PRO A 2 9.07 -26.26 -11.09
C PRO A 2 9.05 -24.74 -10.91
N GLU A 3 8.11 -24.05 -11.57
CA GLU A 3 8.02 -22.59 -11.61
C GLU A 3 7.59 -21.95 -10.29
N ILE A 4 6.68 -22.57 -9.53
CA ILE A 4 6.28 -22.08 -8.19
C ILE A 4 7.48 -22.14 -7.23
N GLU A 5 8.31 -23.17 -7.36
CA GLU A 5 9.49 -23.34 -6.51
C GLU A 5 10.60 -22.33 -6.86
N GLU A 6 10.72 -21.96 -8.14
CA GLU A 6 11.58 -20.87 -8.58
C GLU A 6 11.12 -19.52 -7.99
N VAL A 7 9.83 -19.20 -8.08
CA VAL A 7 9.27 -17.96 -7.49
C VAL A 7 9.48 -17.92 -5.99
N LYS A 8 9.30 -19.04 -5.28
CA LYS A 8 9.58 -19.10 -3.83
C LYS A 8 11.04 -18.79 -3.51
N LYS A 9 11.99 -19.34 -4.28
CA LYS A 9 13.42 -19.04 -4.13
C LYS A 9 13.73 -17.58 -4.41
N GLU A 10 13.15 -17.01 -5.47
CA GLU A 10 13.33 -15.58 -5.76
C GLU A 10 12.84 -14.70 -4.59
N LEU A 11 11.70 -15.03 -3.99
CA LEU A 11 11.14 -14.33 -2.82
C LEU A 11 12.01 -14.41 -1.54
N GLU A 12 12.90 -15.40 -1.42
CA GLU A 12 13.83 -15.51 -0.29
C GLU A 12 14.92 -14.43 -0.33
N PHE A 13 15.30 -13.97 -1.52
CA PHE A 13 16.30 -12.92 -1.71
C PHE A 13 15.74 -11.51 -1.64
N TRP A 14 14.42 -11.38 -1.62
CA TRP A 14 13.72 -10.11 -1.58
C TRP A 14 13.78 -9.46 -0.22
N ASP A 15 14.05 -8.16 -0.22
CA ASP A 15 13.96 -7.37 0.99
C ASP A 15 12.49 -7.21 1.42
N PRO A 16 12.23 -6.81 2.68
CA PRO A 16 10.86 -6.63 3.15
C PRO A 16 10.05 -5.62 2.32
N LEU A 17 10.69 -4.60 1.73
CA LEU A 17 10.03 -3.57 0.93
C LEU A 17 9.62 -4.06 -0.45
N ASP A 18 10.36 -4.99 -1.06
CA ASP A 18 9.97 -5.64 -2.32
C ASP A 18 8.63 -6.39 -2.15
N ARG A 19 8.44 -7.01 -0.98
CA ARG A 19 7.19 -7.69 -0.62
C ARG A 19 6.05 -6.70 -0.41
N VAL A 20 6.30 -5.59 0.29
CA VAL A 20 5.34 -4.49 0.43
C VAL A 20 4.94 -3.95 -0.94
N LEU A 21 5.89 -3.82 -1.86
CA LEU A 21 5.64 -3.30 -3.20
C LEU A 21 4.68 -4.20 -3.99
N LEU A 22 4.91 -5.52 -4.00
CA LEU A 22 4.00 -6.48 -4.63
C LEU A 22 2.59 -6.42 -4.02
N LEU A 23 2.50 -6.40 -2.69
CA LEU A 23 1.23 -6.27 -1.99
C LEU A 23 0.57 -4.92 -2.30
N SER A 24 1.31 -3.86 -2.56
CA SER A 24 0.75 -2.53 -2.85
C SER A 24 0.23 -2.40 -4.28
N ILE A 25 0.85 -3.09 -5.24
CA ILE A 25 0.31 -3.22 -6.60
C ILE A 25 -0.99 -4.05 -6.54
N GLY A 26 -0.92 -5.23 -5.92
CA GLY A 26 -2.08 -6.09 -5.73
C GLY A 26 -2.56 -6.78 -7.01
N PRO A 27 -3.73 -7.45 -6.95
CA PRO A 27 -4.21 -8.30 -8.04
C PRO A 27 -4.74 -7.52 -9.25
N ASN A 28 -5.00 -6.22 -9.11
CA ASN A 28 -5.54 -5.35 -10.15
C ASN A 28 -4.56 -4.22 -10.48
N PRO A 29 -4.56 -3.68 -11.72
CA PRO A 29 -3.69 -2.57 -12.09
C PRO A 29 -3.86 -1.37 -11.15
N ALA A 30 -2.74 -0.80 -10.71
CA ALA A 30 -2.72 0.30 -9.75
C ALA A 30 -1.88 1.47 -10.27
N SER A 31 -2.35 2.69 -10.07
CA SER A 31 -1.59 3.89 -10.38
C SER A 31 -0.47 4.10 -9.36
N HIS A 32 0.56 4.85 -9.75
CA HIS A 32 1.67 5.20 -8.86
C HIS A 32 1.19 5.75 -7.50
N THR A 33 0.18 6.63 -7.50
CA THR A 33 -0.35 7.19 -6.25
C THR A 33 -1.02 6.12 -5.38
N GLU A 34 -1.79 5.20 -5.97
CA GLU A 34 -2.44 4.14 -5.19
C GLU A 34 -1.39 3.22 -4.57
N ILE A 35 -0.35 2.85 -5.31
CA ILE A 35 0.77 2.04 -4.82
C ILE A 35 1.48 2.76 -3.67
N GLN A 36 1.81 4.04 -3.83
CA GLN A 36 2.43 4.85 -2.77
C GLN A 36 1.58 4.84 -1.47
N LYS A 37 0.27 5.08 -1.57
CA LYS A 37 -0.59 5.12 -0.37
C LYS A 37 -0.79 3.75 0.25
N ARG A 38 -0.94 2.70 -0.55
CA ARG A 38 -1.02 1.33 -0.06
C ARG A 38 0.29 0.91 0.61
N ALA A 39 1.44 1.23 0.04
CA ALA A 39 2.75 0.90 0.60
C ALA A 39 2.96 1.51 1.99
N VAL A 40 2.57 2.77 2.18
CA VAL A 40 2.62 3.45 3.50
C VAL A 40 1.78 2.70 4.54
N VAL A 41 0.54 2.32 4.19
CA VAL A 41 -0.34 1.64 5.15
C VAL A 41 0.10 0.19 5.40
N ILE A 42 0.46 -0.54 4.35
CA ILE A 42 0.88 -1.95 4.43
C ILE A 42 2.20 -2.08 5.20
N SER A 43 3.19 -1.24 4.92
CA SER A 43 4.45 -1.22 5.67
C SER A 43 4.22 -1.01 7.17
N SER A 44 3.38 -0.03 7.52
CA SER A 44 3.03 0.24 8.92
C SER A 44 2.35 -0.93 9.62
N ILE A 45 1.47 -1.68 8.94
CA ILE A 45 0.77 -2.83 9.54
C ILE A 45 1.70 -4.03 9.69
N LEU A 46 2.62 -4.23 8.73
CA LEU A 46 3.59 -5.32 8.76
C LEU A 46 4.83 -4.99 9.62
N GLY A 47 4.92 -3.79 10.21
CA GLY A 47 6.08 -3.36 10.97
C GLY A 47 7.36 -3.23 10.14
N ILE A 48 7.21 -2.97 8.84
CA ILE A 48 8.32 -2.79 7.90
C ILE A 48 8.64 -1.31 7.82
N ASP A 49 9.91 -0.96 8.03
CA ASP A 49 10.36 0.42 7.94
C ASP A 49 10.29 0.91 6.49
N LEU A 50 9.69 2.08 6.30
CA LEU A 50 9.54 2.72 5.00
C LEU A 50 9.81 4.21 5.16
N ASP A 51 10.86 4.68 4.49
CA ASP A 51 11.18 6.10 4.48
C ASP A 51 10.13 6.88 3.68
N VAL A 52 9.48 7.83 4.37
CA VAL A 52 8.35 8.59 3.86
C VAL A 52 8.43 10.04 4.33
N GLU A 53 8.21 10.95 3.40
CA GLU A 53 8.12 12.37 3.70
C GLU A 53 6.74 12.94 3.39
N PRO A 54 6.28 13.95 4.15
CA PRO A 54 5.11 14.73 3.75
C PRO A 54 5.32 15.36 2.37
N TYR A 55 4.38 15.15 1.46
CA TYR A 55 4.42 15.67 0.09
C TYR A 55 3.05 16.24 -0.33
N GLU A 56 2.95 16.76 -1.56
CA GLU A 56 1.78 17.49 -2.08
C GLU A 56 0.45 16.75 -1.88
N TYR A 57 0.49 15.41 -1.96
CA TYR A 57 -0.65 14.51 -1.83
C TYR A 57 -0.49 13.55 -0.64
N GLY A 58 0.15 13.98 0.45
CA GLY A 58 0.38 13.19 1.67
C GLY A 58 1.73 12.46 1.63
N LEU A 59 1.94 11.49 2.52
CA LEU A 59 3.22 10.77 2.61
C LEU A 59 3.66 10.15 1.28
N TYR A 60 4.92 10.35 0.92
CA TYR A 60 5.53 9.88 -0.32
C TYR A 60 6.89 9.25 -0.02
N SER A 61 7.18 8.13 -0.68
CA SER A 61 8.46 7.44 -0.58
C SER A 61 9.18 7.50 -1.93
N GLU A 62 10.38 8.07 -1.93
CA GLU A 62 11.28 8.04 -3.08
C GLU A 62 11.74 6.60 -3.36
N THR A 63 12.03 5.81 -2.32
CA THR A 63 12.40 4.40 -2.42
C THR A 63 11.35 3.56 -3.17
N ILE A 64 10.06 3.77 -2.93
CA ILE A 64 9.01 3.08 -3.71
C ILE A 64 9.06 3.48 -5.19
N THR A 65 9.36 4.75 -5.49
CA THR A 65 9.47 5.23 -6.87
C THR A 65 10.68 4.64 -7.59
N GLU A 66 11.80 4.54 -6.90
CA GLU A 66 13.02 3.89 -7.39
C GLU A 66 12.75 2.41 -7.68
N LYS A 67 12.18 1.67 -6.72
CA LYS A 67 11.87 0.24 -6.91
C LYS A 67 10.86 -0.01 -8.03
N LEU A 68 9.86 0.86 -8.21
CA LEU A 68 8.92 0.79 -9.34
C LEU A 68 9.59 1.04 -10.71
N SER A 69 10.73 1.72 -10.73
CA SER A 69 11.48 2.06 -11.94
C SER A 69 12.67 1.13 -12.17
N ASP A 70 12.98 0.24 -11.22
CA ASP A 70 14.06 -0.73 -11.32
C ASP A 70 13.70 -1.84 -12.30
N GLU A 71 14.49 -1.96 -13.36
CA GLU A 71 14.28 -2.97 -14.41
C GLU A 71 14.38 -4.40 -13.88
N ARG A 72 15.10 -4.64 -12.78
CA ARG A 72 15.20 -5.97 -12.15
C ARG A 72 13.83 -6.47 -11.67
N ASN A 73 12.91 -5.57 -11.37
CA ASN A 73 11.57 -5.90 -10.92
C ASN A 73 10.57 -6.19 -12.07
N SER A 74 10.99 -5.98 -13.33
CA SER A 74 10.14 -6.17 -14.52
C SER A 74 9.62 -7.60 -14.68
N VAL A 75 10.30 -8.58 -14.10
CA VAL A 75 9.87 -9.99 -14.10
C VAL A 75 8.61 -10.21 -13.24
N PHE A 76 8.33 -9.35 -12.26
CA PHE A 76 7.18 -9.46 -11.35
C PHE A 76 6.07 -8.45 -11.65
N PHE A 77 6.39 -7.27 -12.15
CA PHE A 77 5.38 -6.30 -12.55
C PHE A 77 5.85 -5.45 -13.72
N VAL A 78 4.90 -4.93 -14.48
CA VAL A 78 5.16 -4.06 -15.63
C VAL A 78 4.36 -2.79 -15.54
N LYS A 79 4.92 -1.71 -16.08
CA LYS A 79 4.22 -0.44 -16.25
C LYS A 79 3.49 -0.43 -17.59
N LYS A 80 2.17 -0.26 -17.57
CA LYS A 80 1.32 -0.05 -18.75
C LYS A 80 0.67 1.33 -18.70
N GLY A 81 1.25 2.27 -19.45
CA GLY A 81 0.84 3.67 -19.43
C GLY A 81 1.04 4.29 -18.04
N ARG A 82 -0.07 4.66 -17.39
CA ARG A 82 -0.06 5.27 -16.04
C ARG A 82 -0.24 4.27 -14.88
N PHE A 83 -0.38 2.99 -15.20
CA PHE A 83 -0.66 1.92 -14.25
C PHE A 83 0.48 0.92 -14.20
N TYR A 84 0.59 0.22 -13.07
CA TYR A 84 1.45 -0.95 -12.89
C TYR A 84 0.57 -2.16 -12.67
N GLU A 85 0.97 -3.29 -13.23
CA GLU A 85 0.26 -4.56 -13.10
C GLU A 85 1.24 -5.70 -12.85
N LEU A 86 0.80 -6.72 -12.11
CA LEU A 86 1.59 -7.93 -11.88
C LEU A 86 1.68 -8.76 -13.17
N THR A 87 2.87 -9.28 -13.45
CA THR A 87 3.07 -10.36 -14.42
C THR A 87 2.50 -11.67 -13.88
N GLU A 88 2.55 -12.76 -14.67
CA GLU A 88 2.16 -14.08 -14.15
C GLU A 88 3.05 -14.52 -12.97
N LYS A 89 4.38 -14.34 -13.05
CA LYS A 89 5.30 -14.56 -11.92
C LYS A 89 4.95 -13.64 -10.74
N GLY A 90 4.60 -12.38 -10.99
CA GLY A 90 4.11 -11.44 -9.98
C GLY A 90 2.86 -11.91 -9.25
N LYS A 91 1.87 -12.43 -9.99
CA LYS A 91 0.63 -12.96 -9.41
C LYS A 91 0.90 -14.20 -8.56
N MET A 92 1.80 -15.08 -9.00
CA MET A 92 2.23 -16.23 -8.20
C MET A 92 2.92 -15.77 -6.91
N ALA A 93 3.85 -14.81 -7.01
CA ALA A 93 4.55 -14.25 -5.86
C ALA A 93 3.57 -13.58 -4.89
N TRP A 94 2.66 -12.76 -5.39
CA TRP A 94 1.60 -12.12 -4.60
C TRP A 94 0.75 -13.15 -3.86
N LYS A 95 0.34 -14.24 -4.54
CA LYS A 95 -0.45 -15.32 -3.93
C LYS A 95 0.32 -16.03 -2.81
N ILE A 96 1.60 -16.33 -3.03
CA ILE A 96 2.46 -16.95 -2.01
C ILE A 96 2.61 -16.02 -0.80
N LEU A 97 2.71 -14.71 -1.02
CA LEU A 97 2.79 -13.73 0.06
C LEU A 97 1.49 -13.65 0.85
N THR A 98 0.34 -13.56 0.18
CA THR A 98 -0.97 -13.44 0.85
C THR A 98 -1.37 -14.71 1.61
N GLU A 99 -1.00 -15.89 1.13
CA GLU A 99 -1.20 -17.17 1.83
C GLU A 99 -0.46 -17.25 3.18
N LYS A 100 0.58 -16.42 3.39
CA LYS A 100 1.37 -16.38 4.63
C LYS A 100 0.89 -15.30 5.61
N LEU A 101 -0.05 -14.44 5.22
CA LEU A 101 -0.55 -13.37 6.06
C LEU A 101 -1.64 -13.88 7.01
N ASP A 102 -1.68 -13.29 8.20
CA ASP A 102 -2.82 -13.48 9.09
C ASP A 102 -4.11 -13.00 8.41
N ARG A 103 -5.19 -13.73 8.66
CA ARG A 103 -6.49 -13.50 8.00
C ARG A 103 -6.97 -12.05 8.13
N GLU A 104 -6.83 -11.45 9.31
CA GLU A 104 -7.25 -10.07 9.56
C GLU A 104 -6.43 -9.06 8.75
N ILE A 105 -5.12 -9.29 8.61
CA ILE A 105 -4.24 -8.46 7.79
C ILE A 105 -4.63 -8.60 6.31
N LEU A 106 -4.90 -9.82 5.84
CA LEU A 106 -5.32 -10.06 4.47
C LEU A 106 -6.66 -9.38 4.16
N GLU A 107 -7.66 -9.52 5.03
CA GLU A 107 -8.96 -8.86 4.88
C GLU A 107 -8.82 -7.34 4.82
N PHE A 108 -7.90 -6.76 5.61
CA PHE A 108 -7.60 -5.34 5.58
C PHE A 108 -6.93 -4.92 4.26
N ILE A 109 -5.92 -5.66 3.78
CA ILE A 109 -5.27 -5.39 2.50
C ILE A 109 -6.27 -5.50 1.33
N ASP A 110 -7.17 -6.47 1.36
CA ASP A 110 -8.24 -6.62 0.37
C ASP A 110 -9.20 -5.43 0.37
N ALA A 111 -9.44 -4.80 1.52
CA ALA A 111 -10.20 -3.55 1.60
C ALA A 111 -9.45 -2.40 0.91
N LEU A 112 -8.12 -2.29 1.08
CA LEU A 112 -7.30 -1.28 0.39
C LEU A 112 -7.34 -1.39 -1.14
N TYR A 113 -7.50 -2.61 -1.68
CA TYR A 113 -7.63 -2.81 -3.12
C TYR A 113 -8.94 -2.28 -3.70
N LYS A 114 -9.98 -2.20 -2.88
CA LYS A 114 -11.31 -1.71 -3.29
C LYS A 114 -11.46 -0.20 -3.13
N MET A 115 -10.57 0.43 -2.37
CA MET A 115 -10.57 1.88 -2.18
C MET A 115 -10.11 2.62 -3.43
N ASP A 116 -10.81 3.69 -3.76
CA ASP A 116 -10.36 4.63 -4.78
C ASP A 116 -9.21 5.51 -4.25
N ARG A 117 -8.60 6.28 -5.17
CA ARG A 117 -7.50 7.18 -4.82
C ARG A 117 -7.85 8.17 -3.70
N ASN A 118 -9.04 8.76 -3.69
CA ASN A 118 -9.43 9.73 -2.66
C ASN A 118 -9.61 9.05 -1.31
N GLU A 119 -10.19 7.86 -1.28
CA GLU A 119 -10.36 7.06 -0.06
C GLU A 119 -9.01 6.67 0.54
N LEU A 120 -8.07 6.19 -0.28
CA LEU A 120 -6.70 5.90 0.16
C LEU A 120 -5.98 7.14 0.70
N LEU A 121 -6.17 8.29 0.04
CA LEU A 121 -5.62 9.56 0.54
C LEU A 121 -6.20 9.88 1.92
N VAL A 122 -7.53 9.92 2.04
CA VAL A 122 -8.23 10.18 3.31
C VAL A 122 -7.71 9.26 4.42
N LEU A 123 -7.56 7.97 4.13
CA LEU A 123 -7.01 6.99 5.07
C LEU A 123 -5.58 7.36 5.50
N VAL A 124 -4.66 7.63 4.58
CA VAL A 124 -3.28 8.00 4.90
C VAL A 124 -3.22 9.28 5.74
N TYR A 125 -4.00 10.32 5.40
CA TYR A 125 -4.05 11.55 6.21
C TYR A 125 -4.61 11.32 7.61
N HIS A 126 -5.55 10.38 7.74
CA HIS A 126 -6.15 10.04 9.02
C HIS A 126 -5.18 9.26 9.92
N LEU A 127 -4.52 8.23 9.37
CA LEU A 127 -3.57 7.40 10.10
C LEU A 127 -2.25 8.12 10.40
N PHE A 128 -1.81 9.00 9.51
CA PHE A 128 -0.53 9.69 9.61
C PHE A 128 -0.74 11.21 9.51
N PRO A 129 -1.06 11.90 10.62
CA PRO A 129 -1.30 13.34 10.62
C PRO A 129 -0.12 14.19 10.12
N SER A 130 1.11 13.67 10.18
CA SER A 130 2.29 14.29 9.57
C SER A 130 2.13 14.53 8.06
N SER A 131 1.26 13.77 7.39
CA SER A 131 0.88 13.96 5.97
C SER A 131 0.39 15.37 5.65
N PHE A 132 -0.16 16.11 6.62
CA PHE A 132 -0.72 17.45 6.39
C PHE A 132 0.34 18.53 6.13
N THR A 133 1.57 18.36 6.61
CA THR A 133 2.58 19.42 6.70
C THR A 133 2.93 20.09 5.36
N LYS A 134 3.01 19.33 4.26
CA LYS A 134 3.29 19.86 2.91
C LYS A 134 2.13 19.68 1.92
N SER A 135 0.92 19.45 2.45
CA SER A 135 -0.22 19.06 1.63
C SER A 135 -0.86 20.22 0.87
N LYS A 136 -1.03 20.06 -0.46
CA LYS A 136 -1.83 20.98 -1.29
C LYS A 136 -3.33 20.72 -1.19
N ILE A 137 -3.73 19.52 -0.74
CA ILE A 137 -5.13 19.08 -0.71
C ILE A 137 -5.70 18.92 0.71
N GLY A 138 -4.92 19.27 1.74
CA GLY A 138 -5.24 19.00 3.14
C GLY A 138 -6.62 19.54 3.57
N LYS A 139 -6.99 20.75 3.14
CA LYS A 139 -8.33 21.33 3.43
C LYS A 139 -9.46 20.49 2.84
N LYS A 140 -9.31 20.01 1.60
CA LYS A 140 -10.30 19.13 0.93
C LYS A 140 -10.40 17.79 1.66
N ILE A 141 -9.27 17.24 2.07
CA ILE A 141 -9.21 15.97 2.81
C ILE A 141 -9.84 16.09 4.20
N LEU A 142 -9.60 17.17 4.94
CA LEU A 142 -10.26 17.41 6.23
C LEU A 142 -11.79 17.45 6.10
N ALA A 143 -12.31 18.12 5.07
CA ALA A 143 -13.73 18.12 4.78
C ALA A 143 -14.26 16.71 4.45
N ALA A 144 -13.50 15.93 3.70
CA ALA A 144 -13.83 14.53 3.40
C ALA A 144 -13.82 13.67 4.67
N ILE A 145 -12.78 13.74 5.51
CA ILE A 145 -12.70 13.04 6.81
C ILE A 145 -13.94 13.33 7.66
N ASN A 146 -14.32 14.61 7.79
CA ASN A 146 -15.52 14.99 8.55
C ASN A 146 -16.81 14.41 7.95
N LYS A 147 -16.90 14.30 6.63
CA LYS A 147 -18.04 13.68 5.94
C LYS A 147 -18.09 12.16 6.18
N TYR A 148 -16.95 11.49 6.18
CA TYR A 148 -16.86 10.03 6.41
C TYR A 148 -17.01 9.65 7.89
N LYS A 149 -16.64 10.53 8.82
CA LYS A 149 -16.82 10.33 10.27
C LYS A 149 -18.27 10.02 10.65
N ASN A 150 -19.22 10.53 9.88
CA ASN A 150 -20.66 10.32 10.09
C ASN A 150 -21.22 9.11 9.34
N ARG A 151 -20.40 8.37 8.58
CA ARG A 151 -20.82 7.25 7.72
C ARG A 151 -20.27 5.89 8.13
N GLY A 152 -19.52 5.81 9.24
CA GLY A 152 -19.10 4.54 9.84
C GLY A 152 -18.13 3.69 9.03
N PHE A 153 -17.33 4.29 8.13
CA PHE A 153 -16.45 3.53 7.24
C PHE A 153 -15.22 2.92 7.92
N VAL A 154 -14.72 3.56 8.98
CA VAL A 154 -13.69 3.03 9.87
C VAL A 154 -13.85 3.76 11.21
N LYS A 155 -14.17 3.05 12.29
CA LYS A 155 -14.04 3.57 13.65
C LYS A 155 -12.59 3.40 14.07
N VAL A 156 -11.77 4.41 13.73
CA VAL A 156 -10.40 4.45 14.22
C VAL A 156 -10.40 5.07 15.60
N ARG A 157 -10.04 4.29 16.62
CA ARG A 157 -9.78 4.81 17.96
C ARG A 157 -8.29 4.79 18.25
N ARG A 158 -7.78 5.86 18.85
CA ARG A 158 -6.40 5.94 19.31
C ARG A 158 -6.37 5.69 20.80
N GLU A 159 -5.65 4.66 21.22
CA GLU A 159 -5.43 4.31 22.63
C GLU A 159 -3.93 4.41 22.94
N GLY A 160 -3.52 5.58 23.43
CA GLY A 160 -2.10 5.92 23.61
C GLY A 160 -1.35 5.93 22.28
N ASP A 161 -0.33 5.08 22.16
CA ASP A 161 0.49 4.92 20.95
C ASP A 161 -0.10 3.92 19.95
N LYS A 162 -1.22 3.27 20.28
CA LYS A 162 -1.88 2.29 19.40
C LYS A 162 -3.01 2.93 18.61
N VAL A 163 -3.05 2.62 17.32
CA VAL A 163 -4.17 2.93 16.43
C VAL A 163 -4.97 1.65 16.24
N ILE A 164 -6.23 1.67 16.67
CA ILE A 164 -7.16 0.54 16.52
C ILE A 164 -8.13 0.90 15.41
N LEU A 165 -8.20 0.04 14.39
CA LEU A 165 -9.10 0.17 13.24
C LEU A 165 -10.28 -0.78 13.47
N GLU A 166 -11.44 -0.25 13.87
CA GLU A 166 -12.68 -1.01 13.90
C GLU A 166 -13.38 -0.82 12.53
N VAL A 167 -13.55 -1.92 11.79
CA VAL A 167 -14.33 -1.96 10.53
C VAL A 167 -15.81 -2.16 10.84
#